data_AF-K1ZSU5-F1
#
_entry.id   AF-K1ZSU5-F1
#
_cell.length_a   1.000
_cell.length_b   1.000
_cell.length_c   1.000
_cell.angle_alpha   90.00
_cell.angle_beta   90.00
_cell.angle_gamma   90.00
#
_symmetry.space_group_name_H-M   'P 1'
#
loop_
_entity.id
_entity.type
_entity.pdbx_description
1 polymer ?
#
loop_
_entity_poly.entity_id
_entity_poly.type
_entity_poly.pdbx_seq_one_letter_code
_entity_poly.pdbx_strand_id
1 'polypeptide(L)' 'MNKKSMLRMINLLLFFNFILVATSGLWHELISHNLYEKLHVIPGFSLIALVVAHLVLNAGWIKQIFSPPS' A
#
# COMPACT_ATOMS: atom_id res chain seq x y z
N MET A 1 14.82 13.48 3.35
CA MET A 1 14.53 12.32 4.22
C MET A 1 15.38 11.12 3.76
N ASN A 2 15.96 10.31 4.65
CA ASN A 2 16.73 9.13 4.25
C ASN A 2 15.78 8.04 3.69
N LYS A 3 16.20 7.31 2.66
CA LYS A 3 15.50 6.15 2.07
C LYS A 3 14.94 5.18 3.12
N LYS A 4 15.70 4.87 4.17
CA LYS A 4 15.25 3.97 5.25
C LYS A 4 14.05 4.54 6.01
N SER A 5 14.06 5.85 6.28
CA SER A 5 12.95 6.54 6.94
C SER A 5 11.74 6.64 6.01
N MET A 6 11.94 6.89 4.71
CA MET A 6 10.86 6.87 3.71
C MET A 6 10.20 5.50 3.62
N LEU A 7 10.99 4.43 3.55
CA LEU A 7 10.47 3.05 3.54
C LEU A 7 9.68 2.73 4.80
N ARG A 8 10.17 3.11 5.99
CA ARG A 8 9.44 2.92 7.24
C ARG A 8 8.08 3.64 7.22
N MET A 9 8.05 4.89 6.74
CA MET A 9 6.82 5.66 6.61
C MET A 9 5.84 5.02 5.60
N ILE A 10 6.31 4.66 4.41
CA ILE A 10 5.47 4.02 3.38
C ILE A 10 4.94 2.67 3.87
N ASN A 11 5.74 1.87 4.58
CA ASN A 11 5.28 0.59 5.13
C ASN A 11 4.17 0.77 6.17
N LEU A 12 4.27 1.79 7.03
CA LEU A 12 3.19 2.11 7.97
C LEU A 12 1.93 2.56 7.24
N LEU A 13 2.05 3.44 6.25
CA LEU A 13 0.92 3.89 5.44
C LEU A 13 0.27 2.72 4.70
N LEU A 14 1.07 1.83 4.08
CA LEU A 14 0.60 0.61 3.44
C LEU A 14 -0.18 -0.27 4.40
N PHE A 15 0.34 -0.49 5.61
CA PHE A 15 -0.30 -1.35 6.61
C PHE A 15 -1.68 -0.83 7.00
N PHE A 16 -1.79 0.44 7.39
CA PHE A 16 -3.08 1.01 7.80
C PHE A 16 -4.07 1.09 6.63
N ASN A 17 -3.59 1.45 5.44
CA ASN A 17 -4.43 1.55 4.25
C ASN A 17 -4.94 0.18 3.81
N PHE A 18 -4.08 -0.84 3.83
CA PHE A 18 -4.47 -2.22 3.57
C PHE A 18 -5.56 -2.69 4.55
N ILE A 19 -5.40 -2.44 5.85
CA ILE A 19 -6.42 -2.79 6.85
C ILE A 19 -7.74 -2.06 6.56
N LEU A 20 -7.70 -0.77 6.23
CA LEU A 20 -8.90 0.01 5.94
C LEU A 20 -9.65 -0.52 4.71
N VAL A 21 -8.93 -0.80 3.61
CA VAL A 21 -9.51 -1.32 2.38
C VAL A 21 -10.01 -2.76 2.58
N ALA A 22 -9.24 -3.61 3.26
CA ALA A 22 -9.63 -4.99 3.54
C ALA A 22 -10.89 -5.07 4.40
N THR A 23 -10.94 -4.32 5.51
CA THR A 23 -12.12 -4.28 6.38
C THR A 23 -13.32 -3.67 5.66
N SER A 24 -13.19 -2.53 4.98
CA SER A 24 -14.30 -1.97 4.20
C SER A 24 -14.82 -2.91 3.10
N GLY A 25 -13.96 -3.76 2.53
CA GLY A 25 -14.36 -4.82 1.60
C GLY A 25 -15.14 -5.94 2.27
N LEU A 26 -14.65 -6.45 3.40
CA LEU A 26 -15.31 -7.52 4.17
C LEU A 26 -16.68 -7.10 4.72
N TRP A 27 -16.84 -5.83 5.07
CA TRP A 27 -18.08 -5.27 5.61
C TRP A 27 -18.92 -4.53 4.54
N HIS A 28 -18.68 -4.75 3.24
CA HIS A 28 -19.35 -4.01 2.16
C HIS A 28 -20.88 -4.00 2.27
N GLU A 29 -21.49 -5.13 2.61
CA GLU A 29 -22.94 -5.27 2.74
C GLU A 29 -23.52 -4.61 4.00
N LEU A 30 -22.67 -4.33 4.99
CA LEU A 30 -23.07 -3.79 6.29
C LEU A 30 -22.93 -2.26 6.36
N ILE A 31 -22.35 -1.63 5.35
CA ILE A 31 -22.13 -0.18 5.29
C ILE A 31 -22.88 0.45 4.12
N SER A 32 -23.22 1.74 4.24
CA SER A 32 -23.86 2.46 3.14
C SER A 32 -22.92 2.61 1.95
N HIS A 33 -23.49 2.68 0.74
CA HIS A 33 -22.71 2.82 -0.49
C HIS A 33 -21.73 4.02 -0.44
N ASN A 34 -22.20 5.17 0.06
CA ASN A 34 -21.36 6.36 0.23
C ASN A 34 -20.19 6.14 1.21
N LEU A 35 -20.43 5.37 2.29
CA LEU A 35 -19.36 5.03 3.23
C LEU A 35 -18.37 4.04 2.61
N TYR A 36 -18.85 3.05 1.87
CA TYR A 36 -18.00 2.13 1.12
C TYR A 36 -17.13 2.85 0.08
N GLU A 37 -17.70 3.76 -0.69
CA GLU A 37 -16.97 4.55 -1.69
C GLU A 37 -15.81 5.33 -1.03
N LYS A 38 -16.07 5.92 0.15
CA LYS A 38 -15.07 6.69 0.90
C LYS A 38 -14.01 5.85 1.60
N LEU A 39 -14.34 4.65 2.07
CA LEU A 39 -13.41 3.81 2.85
C LEU A 39 -12.71 2.74 2.02
N HIS A 40 -13.30 2.33 0.90
CA HIS A 40 -12.77 1.28 0.04
C HIS A 40 -12.22 1.84 -1.28
N VAL A 41 -13.04 2.58 -2.04
CA VAL A 41 -12.68 2.99 -3.40
C VAL A 41 -11.58 4.04 -3.39
N ILE A 42 -11.77 5.15 -2.66
CA ILE A 42 -10.76 6.22 -2.57
C ILE A 42 -9.45 5.70 -1.95
N PRO A 43 -9.47 4.99 -0.80
CA PRO A 43 -8.25 4.45 -0.22
C PRO A 43 -7.62 3.36 -1.09
N GLY A 44 -8.42 2.58 -1.83
CA GLY A 44 -7.92 1.60 -2.79
C GLY A 44 -7.00 2.19 -3.87
N PHE A 45 -7.36 3.35 -4.45
CA PHE A 45 -6.47 4.06 -5.37
C PHE A 45 -5.17 4.52 -4.69
N SER A 46 -5.26 5.01 -3.45
CA SER A 46 -4.08 5.43 -2.69
C SER A 46 -3.19 4.23 -2.30
N LEU A 47 -3.76 3.05 -2.07
CA LEU A 47 -3.04 1.81 -1.81
C LEU A 47 -2.20 1.42 -3.02
N ILE A 48 -2.76 1.51 -4.24
CA ILE A 48 -2.02 1.25 -5.49
C ILE A 48 -0.81 2.19 -5.59
N ALA A 49 -1.00 3.49 -5.37
CA ALA A 49 0.08 4.47 -5.41
C ALA A 49 1.18 4.16 -4.38
N LEU A 50 0.80 3.79 -3.15
CA LEU A 50 1.74 3.41 -2.10
C LEU A 50 2.51 2.13 -2.44
N VAL A 51 1.88 1.14 -3.06
CA VAL A 51 2.54 -0.10 -3.52
C VAL A 51 3.57 0.23 -4.59
N VAL A 52 3.23 1.05 -5.58
CA VAL A 52 4.18 1.49 -6.61
C VAL A 52 5.36 2.22 -5.98
N ALA A 53 5.11 3.17 -5.07
CA ALA A 53 6.17 3.87 -4.36
C ALA A 53 7.07 2.92 -3.55
N HIS A 54 6.48 1.94 -2.87
CA HIS A 54 7.21 0.91 -2.14
C HIS A 54 8.11 0.07 -3.06
N LEU A 55 7.60 -0.37 -4.22
CA LEU A 55 8.38 -1.12 -5.20
C LEU A 55 9.54 -0.30 -5.77
N VAL A 56 9.29 0.97 -6.12
CA VAL A 56 10.34 1.88 -6.63
C VAL A 56 11.44 2.07 -5.60
N LEU A 57 11.10 2.31 -4.33
CA LEU A 57 12.10 2.44 -3.28
C LEU A 57 12.87 1.12 -3.02
N ASN A 58 12.22 -0.03 -3.17
CA ASN A 58 12.85 -1.34 -3.01
C ASN A 58 13.50 -1.91 -4.29
N ALA A 59 13.42 -1.22 -5.43
CA ALA A 59 13.89 -1.74 -6.72
C ALA A 59 15.37 -2.19 -6.69
N GLY A 60 16.23 -1.50 -5.93
CA GLY A 60 17.62 -1.91 -5.76
C GLY A 60 17.79 -3.26 -5.06
N TRP A 61 17.00 -3.53 -4.03
CA TRP A 61 16.99 -4.82 -3.32
C TRP A 61 16.39 -5.94 -4.18
N ILE A 62 15.30 -5.63 -4.90
CA ILE A 62 14.68 -6.56 -5.86
C ILE A 62 15.72 -7.00 -6.90
N LYS A 63 16.45 -6.05 -7.52
CA LYS A 63 17.50 -6.36 -8.49
C LYS A 63 18.60 -7.25 -7.93
N GLN A 64 19.00 -7.06 -6.67
CA GLN A 64 20.03 -7.91 -6.04
C GLN A 64 19.57 -9.36 -5.86
N ILE A 65 18.28 -9.59 -5.63
CA ILE A 65 17.72 -10.94 -5.50
C ILE A 65 17.64 -11.64 -6.85
N PHE A 66 17.20 -10.91 -7.88
CA PHE A 66 16.91 -11.50 -9.21
C PHE A 66 18.07 -11.42 -10.21
N SER A 67 19.16 -10.71 -9.87
CA SER A 67 20.38 -10.65 -10.67
C SER A 67 21.59 -10.87 -9.75
N PRO A 68 21.84 -12.13 -9.31
CA PRO A 68 23.00 -12.44 -8.50
C PRO A 68 24.29 -12.07 -9.26
N PRO A 69 25.35 -11.64 -8.55
CA PRO A 69 26.63 -11.32 -9.18
C PRO A 69 27.17 -12.55 -9.93
N SER A 70 27.52 -12.35 -11.20
CA SER A 70 28.19 -13.33 -12.07
C SER A 70 29.62 -13.63 -11.61
#